data_AF-A0AAV0KLF0-F1
#
_entry.id   AF-A0AAV0KLF0-F1
#
_cell.length_a   1.000
_cell.length_b   1.000
_cell.length_c   1.000
_cell.angle_alpha   90.00
_cell.angle_beta   90.00
_cell.angle_gamma   90.00
#
_symmetry.space_group_name_H-M   'P 1'
#
loop_
_entity.id
_entity.type
_entity.pdbx_description
1 polymer ?
#
loop_
_entity_poly.entity_id
_entity_poly.type
_entity_poly.pdbx_seq_one_letter_code
_entity_poly.pdbx_strand_id
1 'polypeptide(L)' 'MNGKVDRYSMGLFGFSKGMIQVPAELVDEEHPLLYKPLDHVGLLYFFRTDQGYRSECPVKAFCGI' A
#
# COMPACT_ATOMS: atom_id res chain seq x y z
N MET A 1 0.46 -15.52 -24.56
CA MET A 1 -0.99 -15.22 -24.56
C MET A 1 -1.65 -16.23 -25.48
N ASN A 2 -2.42 -17.18 -24.95
CA ASN A 2 -3.13 -18.18 -25.76
C ASN A 2 -4.60 -18.30 -25.29
N GLY A 3 -5.25 -17.15 -25.18
CA GLY A 3 -6.65 -17.06 -24.78
C GLY A 3 -7.54 -17.37 -25.98
N LYS A 4 -8.38 -18.40 -25.87
CA LYS A 4 -9.31 -18.80 -26.93
C LYS A 4 -10.61 -17.99 -26.95
N VAL A 5 -10.83 -17.15 -25.94
CA VAL A 5 -12.03 -16.32 -25.77
C VAL A 5 -11.69 -15.03 -25.04
N ASP A 6 -12.50 -13.99 -25.27
CA ASP A 6 -12.39 -12.70 -24.60
C ASP A 6 -12.73 -12.84 -23.10
N ARG A 7 -11.94 -12.17 -22.26
CA ARG A 7 -12.22 -11.99 -20.83
C ARG A 7 -12.45 -10.51 -20.55
N TYR A 8 -13.61 -10.20 -20.00
CA TYR A 8 -13.94 -8.86 -19.52
C TYR A 8 -13.79 -8.79 -18.00
N SER A 9 -13.28 -7.68 -17.50
CA SER A 9 -13.15 -7.43 -16.06
C SER A 9 -13.26 -5.94 -15.78
N MET A 10 -13.86 -5.59 -14.64
CA MET A 10 -13.95 -4.22 -14.14
C MET A 10 -13.48 -4.19 -12.69
N GLY A 11 -12.75 -3.14 -12.32
CA GLY A 11 -12.33 -2.89 -10.94
C GLY A 11 -12.71 -1.48 -10.52
N LEU A 12 -13.32 -1.35 -9.35
CA LEU A 12 -13.55 -0.07 -8.68
C LEU A 12 -12.59 0.02 -7.50
N PHE A 13 -11.79 1.08 -7.46
CA PHE A 13 -10.77 1.29 -6.44
C PHE A 13 -11.08 2.54 -5.62
N GLY A 14 -10.99 2.43 -4.31
CA GLY A 14 -11.12 3.55 -3.37
C GLY A 14 -9.75 4.13 -3.02
N PHE A 15 -9.69 5.46 -2.92
CA PHE A 15 -8.49 6.19 -2.54
C PHE A 15 -8.84 7.12 -1.38
N SER A 16 -7.99 7.14 -0.36
CA SER A 16 -8.13 8.09 0.75
C SER A 16 -7.22 9.29 0.52
N LYS A 17 -7.72 10.49 0.83
CA LYS A 17 -6.90 11.71 0.89
C LYS A 17 -6.59 12.00 2.35
N GLY A 18 -5.32 12.23 2.65
CA GLY A 18 -4.84 12.56 4.00
C GLY A 18 -4.00 11.46 4.62
N MET A 19 -3.70 11.61 5.91
CA MET A 19 -2.89 10.67 6.67
C MET A 19 -3.72 9.45 7.07
N ILE A 20 -3.26 8.27 6.66
CA ILE A 20 -3.73 6.99 7.16
C ILE A 20 -2.89 6.62 8.38
N GLN A 21 -3.55 6.18 9.43
CA GLN A 21 -2.93 5.67 10.65
C GLN A 21 -3.58 4.35 11.05
N VAL A 22 -2.79 3.46 11.65
CA VAL A 22 -3.33 2.23 12.22
C VAL A 22 -4.22 2.59 13.41
N PRO A 23 -5.46 2.09 13.46
CA PRO A 23 -6.32 2.26 14.63
C PRO A 23 -5.64 1.74 15.90
N ALA A 24 -5.78 2.47 17.02
CA ALA A 24 -5.05 2.17 18.25
C ALA A 24 -5.45 0.82 18.86
N GLU A 25 -6.70 0.40 18.64
CA GLU A 25 -7.24 -0.89 19.07
C GLU A 25 -6.64 -2.10 18.34
N LEU A 26 -5.87 -1.87 17.26
CA LEU A 26 -5.18 -2.92 16.50
C LEU A 26 -3.67 -2.98 16.80
N VAL A 27 -3.20 -2.20 17.78
CA VAL A 27 -1.79 -2.15 18.19
C VAL A 27 -1.67 -2.58 19.64
N ASP A 28 -1.02 -3.71 19.88
CA ASP A 28 -0.79 -4.28 21.21
C ASP A 28 0.60 -4.93 21.30
N GLU A 29 0.87 -5.60 22.43
CA GLU A 29 2.17 -6.25 22.67
C GLU A 29 2.43 -7.44 21.73
N GLU A 30 1.39 -8.15 21.30
CA GLU A 30 1.48 -9.27 20.35
C GLU A 30 1.50 -8.78 18.89
N HIS A 31 0.86 -7.63 18.62
CA HIS A 31 0.70 -7.01 17.31
C HIS A 31 1.29 -5.59 17.31
N PRO A 32 2.63 -5.44 17.31
CA PRO A 32 3.25 -4.13 17.34
C PRO A 32 3.01 -3.37 16.03
N LEU A 33 3.03 -2.05 16.13
CA LEU A 33 2.94 -1.17 14.97
C LEU A 33 4.08 -1.47 13.98
N LEU A 34 3.74 -1.64 12.69
CA LEU A 34 4.72 -2.03 11.66
C LEU A 34 5.15 -0.86 10.75
N TYR A 35 4.36 0.21 10.73
CA TYR A 35 4.62 1.39 9.92
C TYR A 35 4.05 2.64 10.59
N LYS A 36 4.70 3.76 10.35
CA LYS A 36 4.27 5.09 10.80
C LYS A 36 3.05 5.54 9.99
N PRO A 37 2.22 6.47 10.51
CA PRO A 37 1.17 7.09 9.72
C PRO A 37 1.70 7.57 8.36
N LEU A 38 0.93 7.36 7.29
CA LEU A 38 1.37 7.59 5.92
C LEU A 38 0.33 8.37 5.10
N ASP A 39 0.81 9.21 4.19
CA ASP A 39 -0.04 9.78 3.14
C ASP A 39 -0.27 8.74 2.04
N HIS A 40 -1.54 8.34 1.86
CA HIS A 40 -1.92 7.32 0.88
C HIS A 40 -1.50 7.71 -0.54
N VAL A 41 -1.66 8.98 -0.90
CA VAL A 41 -1.31 9.46 -2.25
C VAL A 41 0.21 9.51 -2.40
N GLY A 42 0.93 9.95 -1.36
CA GLY A 42 2.39 9.90 -1.30
C GLY A 42 2.95 8.49 -1.52
N LEU A 43 2.37 7.47 -0.88
CA LEU A 43 2.76 6.07 -1.07
C LEU A 43 2.56 5.62 -2.53
N LEU A 44 1.45 5.97 -3.17
CA LEU A 44 1.20 5.66 -4.59
C LEU A 44 2.24 6.28 -5.52
N TYR A 45 2.71 7.50 -5.22
CA TYR A 45 3.82 8.11 -5.96
C TYR A 45 5.15 7.40 -5.68
N PHE A 46 5.39 7.00 -4.44
CA PHE A 46 6.60 6.23 -4.09
C PHE A 46 6.70 4.91 -4.86
N PHE A 47 5.59 4.18 -5.04
CA PHE A 47 5.53 2.97 -5.88
C PHE A 47 6.02 3.19 -7.32
N ARG A 48 5.96 4.43 -7.84
CA ARG A 48 6.41 4.78 -9.21
C ARG A 48 7.89 5.18 -9.27
N THR A 49 8.58 5.29 -8.14
CA THR A 49 10.03 5.54 -8.09
C THR A 49 10.81 4.24 -8.28
N ASP A 50 12.07 4.31 -8.73
CA ASP A 50 12.91 3.10 -8.89
C ASP A 50 13.12 2.39 -7.54
N GLN A 51 13.27 3.14 -6.45
CA GLN A 51 13.39 2.61 -5.09
C GLN A 51 12.11 1.88 -4.65
N GLY A 52 10.95 2.52 -4.79
CA GLY A 52 9.68 1.92 -4.39
C GLY A 52 9.29 0.74 -5.25
N TYR A 53 9.57 0.79 -6.56
CA TYR A 53 9.28 -0.29 -7.50
C TYR A 53 10.13 -1.54 -7.25
N ARG A 54 11.39 -1.36 -6.84
CA ARG A 54 12.32 -2.47 -6.52
C ARG A 54 12.25 -2.95 -5.08
N SER A 55 11.51 -2.26 -4.22
CA SER A 55 11.37 -2.66 -2.82
C SER A 55 10.52 -3.93 -2.72
N GLU A 56 10.96 -4.89 -1.91
CA GLU A 56 10.18 -6.09 -1.58
C GLU A 56 8.88 -5.74 -0.83
N CYS A 57 8.90 -4.67 -0.04
CA CYS A 57 7.73 -4.17 0.69
C CYS A 57 7.72 -2.64 0.69
N PRO A 58 7.05 -2.01 -0.30
CA PRO A 58 7.11 -0.57 -0.48
C PRO A 58 6.54 0.24 0.70
N VAL A 59 5.54 -0.29 1.41
CA VAL A 59 5.03 0.34 2.64
C VAL A 59 6.12 0.39 3.72
N LYS A 60 6.87 -0.70 3.91
CA LYS A 60 7.99 -0.75 4.86
C LYS A 60 9.15 0.16 4.43
N ALA A 61 9.47 0.20 3.13
CA ALA A 61 10.51 1.09 2.61
C ALA A 61 10.12 2.58 2.68
N PHE A 62 8.84 2.90 2.56
CA PHE A 62 8.34 4.27 2.60
C PHE A 62 8.23 4.81 4.04
N CYS A 63 7.67 4.00 4.95
CA CYS A 63 7.29 4.46 6.29
C CYS A 63 7.37 3.38 7.38
N GLY A 64 8.16 2.33 7.17
CA GLY A 64 8.40 1.30 8.20
C GLY A 64 8.97 1.88 9.49
N ILE A 65 8.80 1.14 10.58
CA ILE A 65 9.45 1.41 11.87
C ILE A 65 10.86 0.83 11.89
#